data_AF-A0A4W5PGX8-F1
#
_entry.id   AF-A0A4W5PGX8-F1
#
_cell.length_a   1.000
_cell.length_b   1.000
_cell.length_c   1.000
_cell.angle_alpha   90.00
_cell.angle_beta   90.00
_cell.angle_gamma   90.00
#
_symmetry.space_group_name_H-M   'P 1'
#
loop_
_entity.id
_entity.type
_entity.pdbx_description
1 polymer ?
#
loop_
_entity_poly.entity_id
_entity_poly.type
_entity_poly.pdbx_seq_one_letter_code
_entity_poly.pdbx_strand_id
1 'polypeptide(L)'
;MSPSFHLLSVERLKPISRVLKPGGRFLSVTFAQPHFRKRLYARHDYCWSVRTRSYGDGFQYFLYVLTKGEELSPEDAALERRLLEEAQDPPNEVRTQEADTEAFLDCIDL
;
A
#
# COMPACT_ATOMS: atom_id res chain seq x y z
N MET A 1 -24.94 5.29 3.11
CA MET A 1 -24.27 4.02 2.79
C MET A 1 -22.89 4.36 2.24
N SER A 2 -21.86 4.39 3.10
CA SER A 2 -20.50 4.57 2.61
C SER A 2 -20.08 3.28 1.91
N PRO A 3 -19.60 3.31 0.66
CA PRO A 3 -19.12 2.12 0.00
C PRO A 3 -17.89 1.66 0.78
N SER A 4 -18.01 0.55 1.50
CA SER A 4 -16.84 -0.15 2.03
C SER A 4 -16.05 -0.69 0.85
N PHE A 5 -15.26 0.19 0.22
CA PHE A 5 -14.09 -0.21 -0.53
C PHE A 5 -13.22 -0.95 0.48
N HIS A 6 -13.28 -2.28 0.45
CA HIS A 6 -12.36 -3.13 1.20
C HIS A 6 -10.95 -2.83 0.68
N LEU A 7 -10.33 -1.79 1.24
CA LEU A 7 -8.92 -1.54 1.15
C LEU A 7 -8.24 -2.86 1.50
N LEU A 8 -7.42 -3.38 0.58
CA LEU A 8 -6.59 -4.55 0.85
C LEU A 8 -5.76 -4.24 2.10
N SER A 9 -6.17 -4.79 3.24
CA SER A 9 -5.41 -4.76 4.48
C SER A 9 -4.32 -5.84 4.42
N VAL A 10 -3.23 -5.65 5.16
CA VAL A 10 -2.10 -6.60 5.27
C VAL A 10 -2.60 -8.03 5.58
N GLU A 11 -3.65 -8.13 6.39
CA GLU A 11 -4.28 -9.40 6.80
C GLU A 11 -4.84 -10.21 5.63
N ARG A 12 -5.29 -9.55 4.55
CA ARG A 12 -5.86 -10.21 3.38
C ARG A 12 -4.80 -10.79 2.44
N LEU A 13 -3.53 -10.41 2.60
CA LEU A 13 -2.44 -10.80 1.69
C LEU A 13 -1.76 -12.11 2.06
N LYS A 14 -1.62 -12.44 3.36
CA LYS A 14 -1.04 -13.71 3.82
C LYS A 14 -1.77 -14.93 3.24
N PRO A 15 -3.11 -15.03 3.31
CA PRO A 15 -3.83 -16.17 2.74
C PRO A 15 -3.65 -16.28 1.23
N ILE A 16 -3.61 -15.15 0.51
CA ILE A 16 -3.40 -15.12 -0.95
C ILE A 16 -2.03 -15.70 -1.29
N SER A 17 -0.96 -15.22 -0.65
CA SER A 17 0.39 -15.75 -0.85
C SER A 17 0.49 -17.26 -0.56
N ARG A 18 -0.24 -17.74 0.47
CA ARG A 18 -0.25 -19.16 0.86
C ARG A 18 -0.87 -20.09 -0.19
N VAL A 19 -1.91 -19.64 -0.90
CA VAL A 19 -2.62 -20.50 -1.88
C VAL A 19 -1.97 -20.51 -3.26
N LEU A 20 -1.05 -19.58 -3.53
CA LEU A 20 -0.29 -19.55 -4.78
C LEU A 20 0.77 -20.66 -4.80
N LYS A 21 0.80 -21.42 -5.89
CA LYS A 21 1.93 -22.31 -6.22
C LYS A 21 3.16 -21.48 -6.60
N PRO A 22 4.39 -22.03 -6.54
CA PRO A 22 5.57 -21.39 -7.13
C PRO A 22 5.31 -20.98 -8.59
N GLY A 23 5.69 -19.75 -8.96
CA GLY A 23 5.39 -19.13 -10.26
C GLY A 23 3.97 -18.59 -10.41
N GLY A 24 3.06 -18.88 -9.46
CA GLY A 24 1.71 -18.33 -9.42
C GLY A 24 1.71 -16.82 -9.22
N ARG A 25 0.73 -16.14 -9.81
CA ARG A 25 0.67 -14.67 -9.83
C ARG A 25 -0.60 -14.15 -9.17
N PHE A 26 -0.43 -13.17 -8.30
CA PHE A 26 -1.51 -12.30 -7.83
C PHE A 26 -1.48 -10.98 -8.59
N LEU A 27 -2.63 -10.58 -9.13
CA LEU A 27 -2.81 -9.35 -9.88
C LEU A 27 -3.66 -8.40 -9.04
N SER A 28 -3.15 -7.21 -8.75
CA SER A 28 -3.90 -6.17 -8.05
C SER A 28 -3.99 -4.93 -8.93
N VAL A 29 -5.21 -4.45 -9.18
CA VAL A 29 -5.48 -3.24 -9.97
C VAL A 29 -6.16 -2.23 -9.06
N THR A 30 -5.60 -1.03 -8.98
CA THR A 30 -6.08 0.00 -8.05
C THR A 30 -5.69 1.39 -8.52
N PHE A 31 -6.45 2.41 -8.11
CA PHE A 31 -6.06 3.82 -8.24
C PHE A 31 -5.02 4.25 -7.20
N ALA A 32 -4.75 3.42 -6.20
CA ALA A 32 -3.83 3.78 -5.13
C ALA A 32 -2.39 3.86 -5.65
N GLN A 33 -1.73 4.98 -5.35
CA GLN A 33 -0.38 5.23 -5.81
C GLN A 33 0.63 4.20 -5.27
N PRO A 34 1.71 3.90 -6.03
CA PRO A 34 2.77 2.96 -5.61
C PRO A 34 3.36 3.25 -4.24
N HIS A 35 3.56 4.51 -3.87
CA HIS A 35 4.11 4.90 -2.58
C HIS A 35 3.31 4.37 -1.39
N PHE A 36 1.98 4.29 -1.51
CA PHE A 36 1.12 3.73 -0.46
C PHE A 36 0.99 2.22 -0.61
N ARG A 37 0.76 1.77 -1.85
CA ARG A 37 0.33 0.39 -2.08
C ARG A 37 1.49 -0.61 -1.98
N LYS A 38 2.72 -0.24 -2.40
CA LYS A 38 3.90 -1.11 -2.30
C LYS A 38 4.27 -1.43 -0.85
N ARG A 39 4.02 -0.53 0.10
CA ARG A 39 4.25 -0.77 1.55
C ARG A 39 3.49 -2.01 2.06
N LEU A 40 2.38 -2.38 1.42
CA LEU A 40 1.60 -3.56 1.77
C LEU A 40 2.09 -4.84 1.08
N TYR A 41 2.74 -4.72 -0.08
CA TYR A 41 3.11 -5.86 -0.93
C TYR A 41 4.55 -6.29 -0.78
N ALA A 42 5.46 -5.35 -0.56
CA ALA A 42 6.89 -5.57 -0.41
C ALA A 42 7.18 -6.12 0.99
N ARG A 43 6.88 -7.42 1.19
CA ARG A 43 7.26 -8.15 2.40
C ARG A 43 7.92 -9.48 2.05
N HIS A 44 9.09 -9.76 2.62
CA HIS A 44 9.80 -11.03 2.43
C HIS A 44 8.94 -12.23 2.89
N ASP A 45 8.10 -12.03 3.92
CA ASP A 45 7.16 -13.03 4.46
C ASP A 45 6.22 -13.63 3.39
N TYR A 46 5.97 -12.91 2.30
CA TYR A 46 5.09 -13.36 1.23
C TYR A 46 5.83 -14.16 0.14
N CYS A 47 7.16 -14.12 0.10
CA CYS A 47 7.99 -14.81 -0.89
C CYS A 47 7.50 -14.60 -2.33
N TRP A 48 7.27 -13.34 -2.72
CA TRP A 48 6.96 -12.96 -4.09
C TRP A 48 7.79 -11.76 -4.52
N SER A 49 7.97 -11.57 -5.82
CA SER A 49 8.41 -10.29 -6.38
C SER A 49 7.23 -9.33 -6.52
N VAL A 50 7.48 -8.02 -6.63
CA VAL A 50 6.44 -7.02 -6.90
C VAL A 50 6.83 -6.19 -8.12
N ARG A 51 6.04 -6.27 -9.19
CA ARG A 51 6.21 -5.43 -10.39
C ARG A 51 5.01 -4.51 -10.55
N THR A 52 5.24 -3.25 -10.91
CA THR A 52 4.18 -2.27 -11.09
C THR A 52 4.18 -1.71 -12.51
N ARG A 53 2.99 -1.51 -13.08
CA ARG A 53 2.76 -0.78 -14.33
C ARG A 53 1.64 0.21 -14.12
N SER A 54 1.77 1.42 -14.66
CA SER A 54 0.67 2.38 -14.75
C SER A 54 -0.09 2.19 -16.06
N TYR A 55 -1.39 2.49 -16.04
CA TYR A 55 -2.27 2.43 -17.19
C TYR A 55 -3.32 3.55 -17.11
N GLY A 56 -3.59 4.20 -18.25
CA GLY A 56 -4.60 5.25 -18.39
C GLY A 56 -4.00 6.61 -18.76
N ASP A 57 -4.73 7.36 -19.59
CA ASP A 57 -4.48 8.76 -19.91
C ASP A 57 -5.54 9.61 -19.18
N GLY A 58 -5.13 10.55 -18.33
CA GLY A 58 -6.01 11.30 -17.43
C GLY A 58 -6.31 10.63 -16.07
N PHE A 59 -6.73 9.35 -16.04
CA PHE A 59 -6.99 8.59 -14.80
C PHE A 59 -6.05 7.40 -14.67
N GLN A 60 -4.99 7.55 -13.85
CA GLN A 60 -3.96 6.52 -13.72
C GLN A 60 -4.38 5.40 -12.76
N TYR A 61 -4.53 4.21 -13.32
CA TYR A 61 -4.56 2.95 -12.58
C TYR A 61 -3.16 2.38 -12.46
N PHE A 62 -2.92 1.65 -11.37
CA PHE A 62 -1.71 0.90 -11.14
C PHE A 62 -2.03 -0.60 -11.09
N LEU A 63 -1.35 -1.35 -11.95
CA LEU A 63 -1.34 -2.81 -11.95
C LEU A 63 -0.10 -3.30 -11.20
N TYR A 64 -0.31 -4.12 -10.18
CA TYR A 64 0.73 -4.85 -9.48
C TYR A 64 0.67 -6.32 -9.87
N VAL A 65 1.81 -6.86 -10.30
CA VAL A 65 2.01 -8.28 -10.60
C VAL A 65 2.93 -8.83 -9.52
N LEU A 66 2.38 -9.71 -8.68
CA LEU A 66 3.11 -10.33 -7.58
C LEU A 66 3.36 -11.80 -7.91
N THR A 67 4.62 -12.20 -8.11
CA THR A 67 4.97 -13.55 -8.59
C THR A 67 5.57 -14.38 -7.47
N LYS A 68 4.88 -15.44 -7.04
CA LYS A 68 5.29 -16.33 -5.95
C LYS A 68 6.58 -17.08 -6.31
N GLY A 69 7.51 -17.14 -5.36
CA GLY A 69 8.80 -17.82 -5.50
C GLY A 69 9.90 -16.97 -6.12
N GLU A 70 9.61 -15.72 -6.51
CA GLU A 70 10.62 -14.73 -6.86
C GLU A 70 10.98 -13.88 -5.64
N GLU A 71 12.17 -13.29 -5.66
CA GLU A 71 12.66 -12.38 -4.62
C GLU A 71 12.16 -10.94 -4.84
N LEU A 72 12.14 -10.15 -3.76
CA LEU A 72 11.91 -8.71 -3.85
C LEU A 72 13.06 -8.05 -4.60
N SER A 73 12.78 -6.93 -5.28
CA SER A 73 13.85 -6.10 -5.82
C SER A 73 14.64 -5.44 -4.68
N PRO A 74 15.89 -4.99 -4.92
CA PRO A 74 16.67 -4.27 -3.91
C PRO A 74 15.93 -3.06 -3.33
N GLU A 75 15.16 -2.36 -4.15
CA GLU A 75 14.34 -1.21 -3.73
C GLU A 75 13.19 -1.62 -2.82
N ASP A 76 12.47 -2.70 -3.16
CA ASP A 76 11.35 -3.20 -2.36
C ASP A 76 11.84 -3.83 -1.04
N ALA A 77 13.00 -4.49 -1.05
CA ALA A 77 13.67 -4.99 0.16
C ALA A 77 14.17 -3.84 1.06
N ALA A 78 14.69 -2.76 0.47
CA ALA A 78 15.04 -1.55 1.21
C ALA A 78 13.81 -0.85 1.81
N LEU A 79 12.70 -0.83 1.06
CA LEU A 79 11.42 -0.32 1.55
C LEU A 79 10.96 -1.11 2.78
N GLU A 80 10.92 -2.44 2.72
CA GLU A 80 10.50 -3.25 3.87
C GLU A 80 11.37 -2.98 5.11
N ARG A 81 12.70 -2.92 4.95
CA ARG A 81 13.62 -2.62 6.06
C ARG A 81 13.27 -1.30 6.75
N ARG A 82 13.05 -0.23 5.97
CA ARG A 82 12.62 1.06 6.50
C ARG A 82 11.30 0.97 7.26
N LEU A 83 10.32 0.21 6.75
CA LEU A 83 9.03 0.04 7.43
C LEU A 83 9.14 -0.74 8.74
N LEU A 84 10.05 -1.71 8.82
CA LEU A 84 10.31 -2.46 10.03
C LEU A 84 11.05 -1.61 11.07
N GLU A 85 11.96 -0.72 10.64
CA GLU A 85 12.62 0.27 11.50
C GLU A 85 11.61 1.29 12.04
N GLU A 86 10.78 1.89 11.17
CA GLU A 86 9.70 2.82 11.54
C GLU A 86 8.71 2.21 12.57
N ALA A 87 8.46 0.90 12.50
CA ALA A 87 7.56 0.21 13.41
C ALA A 87 8.19 -0.10 14.79
N GLN A 88 9.52 -0.03 14.90
CA GLN A 88 10.27 -0.26 16.14
C GLN A 88 10.52 1.04 16.90
N ASP A 89 10.55 2.18 16.21
CA ASP A 89 10.67 3.48 16.87
C ASP A 89 9.43 3.75 17.75
N PRO A 90 9.60 4.30 18.97
CA PRO A 90 8.48 4.73 19.79
C PRO A 90 7.66 5.77 19.01
N PRO A 91 6.32 5.82 19.18
CA PRO A 91 5.51 6.81 18.50
C PRO A 91 6.05 8.19 18.86
N ASN A 92 6.64 8.87 17.89
CA ASN A 92 6.94 10.29 18.04
C ASN A 92 5.59 10.96 18.35
N GLU A 93 5.49 11.73 19.43
CA GLU A 93 4.26 12.42 19.80
C GLU A 93 3.88 13.36 18.66
N VAL A 94 3.05 12.89 17.74
CA VAL A 94 2.39 13.73 16.76
C VAL A 94 1.36 14.50 17.57
N ARG A 95 1.74 15.69 18.01
CA ARG A 95 0.80 16.67 18.55
C ARG A 95 -0.12 17.09 17.40
N THR A 96 -1.20 16.36 17.20
CA THR A 96 -2.35 16.89 16.48
C THR A 96 -2.81 18.10 17.25
N GLN A 97 -2.61 19.28 16.69
CA GLN A 97 -3.32 20.47 17.13
C GLN A 97 -4.79 20.27 16.71
N GLU A 98 -5.55 19.54 17.52
CA GLU A 98 -7.00 19.68 17.54
C GLU A 98 -7.29 21.01 18.22
N ALA A 99 -7.37 22.05 17.41
CA ALA A 99 -8.20 23.20 17.72
C ALA A 99 -9.22 23.28 16.59
N ASP A 100 -10.35 22.62 16.82
CA ASP A 100 -11.62 22.79 16.12
C ASP A 100 -12.01 24.27 16.14
N THR A 101 -11.52 25.02 15.18
CA THR A 101 -12.23 26.22 14.74
C THR A 101 -12.59 25.98 13.29
N GLU A 102 -13.86 25.62 13.07
CA GLU A 102 -14.58 25.57 11.80
C GLU A 102 -14.58 26.91 11.02
N ALA A 103 -13.63 27.81 11.29
CA ALA A 103 -13.45 29.10 10.64
C ALA A 103 -13.05 28.99 9.16
N PHE A 104 -12.63 27.82 8.68
CA PHE A 104 -12.29 27.60 7.28
C PHE A 104 -13.53 27.45 6.37
N LEU A 105 -14.72 27.22 6.94
CA LEU A 105 -15.97 27.15 6.18
C LEU A 105 -16.59 28.53 5.90
N ASP A 106 -16.16 29.57 6.63
CA ASP A 106 -16.76 30.91 6.55
C ASP A 106 -16.23 31.77 5.38
N CYS A 107 -15.20 31.31 4.66
CA CYS A 107 -14.59 32.06 3.55
C CYS A 107 -14.99 31.53 2.15
N ILE A 108 -15.95 30.63 2.07
CA ILE A 108 -16.52 30.22 0.76
C ILE A 108 -17.62 31.22 0.42
N ASP A 109 -17.23 32.35 -0.20
CA ASP A 109 -18.16 33.26 -0.82
C ASP A 109 -18.88 32.55 -1.98
N LEU A 110 -20.22 32.55 -1.95
CA LEU A 110 -21.13 31.97 -2.93
C LEU A 110 -21.81 33.08 -3.73
#